data_AF-A0A2V3A549-F1
#
_entry.id   AF-A0A2V3A549-F1
#
_cell.length_a   1.000
_cell.length_b   1.000
_cell.length_c   1.000
_cell.angle_alpha   90.00
_cell.angle_beta   90.00
_cell.angle_gamma   90.00
#
_symmetry.space_group_name_H-M   'P 1'
#
loop_
_entity.id
_entity.type
_entity.pdbx_description
1 polymer ?
#
loop_
_entity_poly.entity_id
_entity_poly.type
_entity_poly.pdbx_seq_one_letter_code
_entity_poly.pdbx_strand_id
1 'polypeptide(L)' 'MPAFRYRGKPLVYFAGYKKHIGFYPGAEGIRTFETDFKERKYKFSKGAVQFPIHENLPLDLIIKIILFRAQEI' A
#
# COMPACT_ATOMS: atom_id res chain seq x y z
N MET A 1 10.31 10.19 -1.10
CA MET A 1 9.46 9.07 -1.59
C MET A 1 8.42 9.64 -2.53
N PRO A 2 8.32 9.14 -3.79
CA PRO A 2 7.26 9.55 -4.71
C PRO A 2 5.85 9.27 -4.16
N ALA A 3 4.87 10.04 -4.64
CA ALA A 3 3.48 9.88 -4.28
C ALA A 3 2.57 10.10 -5.48
N PHE A 4 1.51 9.31 -5.56
CA PHE A 4 0.36 9.67 -6.38
C PHE A 4 -0.51 10.65 -5.59
N ARG A 5 -1.05 11.66 -6.28
CA ARG A 5 -1.92 12.67 -5.69
C ARG A 5 -3.31 12.58 -6.28
N TYR A 6 -4.31 12.82 -5.44
CA TYR A 6 -5.72 12.88 -5.82
C TYR A 6 -6.34 14.11 -5.13
N ARG A 7 -7.09 14.93 -5.89
CA ARG A 7 -7.71 16.18 -5.40
C ARG A 7 -6.73 17.10 -4.63
N GLY A 8 -5.52 17.22 -5.15
CA GLY A 8 -4.47 18.05 -4.54
C GLY A 8 -3.81 17.46 -3.28
N LYS A 9 -4.30 16.33 -2.74
CA LYS A 9 -3.74 15.66 -1.56
C LYS A 9 -2.97 14.38 -1.94
N PRO A 10 -1.97 13.96 -1.14
CA PRO A 10 -1.32 12.66 -1.33
C PRO A 10 -2.33 11.51 -1.16
N LEU A 11 -2.44 10.65 -2.18
CA LEU A 11 -3.29 9.47 -2.15
C LEU A 11 -2.54 8.30 -1.50
N VAL A 12 -1.42 7.93 -2.10
CA VAL A 12 -0.52 6.86 -1.66
C VAL A 12 0.93 7.23 -1.98
N TYR A 13 1.85 6.81 -1.12
CA TYR A 13 3.29 6.89 -1.40
C TYR A 13 3.85 5.50 -1.72
N PHE A 14 5.02 5.47 -2.37
CA PHE A 14 5.74 4.23 -2.66
C PHE A 14 7.24 4.46 -2.77
N ALA A 15 8.05 3.47 -2.38
CA ALA A 15 9.50 3.50 -2.48
C ALA A 15 10.06 2.14 -2.91
N GLY A 16 11.12 2.15 -3.72
CA GLY A 16 11.88 0.95 -4.05
C GLY A 16 12.99 0.70 -3.04
N TYR A 17 13.14 -0.56 -2.61
CA TYR A 17 14.24 -1.04 -1.76
C TYR A 17 14.86 -2.29 -2.37
N LYS A 18 16.07 -2.67 -1.91
CA LYS A 18 16.83 -3.81 -2.45
C LYS A 18 16.04 -5.13 -2.54
N LYS A 19 15.12 -5.37 -1.60
CA LYS A 19 14.36 -6.64 -1.50
C LYS A 19 12.85 -6.49 -1.71
N HIS A 20 12.32 -5.27 -1.70
CA HIS A 20 10.88 -5.04 -1.71
C HIS A 20 10.53 -3.66 -2.24
N ILE A 21 9.27 -3.50 -2.61
CA ILE A 21 8.62 -2.21 -2.83
C ILE A 21 7.84 -1.88 -1.56
N GLY A 22 8.13 -0.73 -0.95
CA GLY A 22 7.31 -0.20 0.13
C GLY A 22 6.10 0.51 -0.45
N PHE A 23 4.91 0.18 0.05
CA PHE A 23 3.66 0.82 -0.30
C PHE A 23 3.01 1.42 0.97
N TYR A 24 2.60 2.68 0.88
CA TYR A 24 2.24 3.50 2.04
C TYR A 24 0.86 4.12 1.82
N PRO A 25 -0.21 3.37 2.15
CA PRO A 25 -1.56 3.86 2.06
C PRO A 25 -2.00 4.67 3.29
N GLY A 26 -1.11 4.98 4.23
CA GLY A 26 -1.49 5.62 5.49
C GLY A 26 -2.03 4.62 6.52
N ALA A 27 -2.20 5.07 7.76
CA ALA A 27 -2.52 4.19 8.90
C ALA A 27 -3.88 3.49 8.76
N GLU A 28 -4.91 4.20 8.30
CA GLU A 28 -6.24 3.65 8.06
C GLU A 28 -6.20 2.59 6.95
N GLY A 29 -5.52 2.88 5.83
CA GLY A 29 -5.34 1.93 4.73
C GLY A 29 -4.57 0.67 5.16
N ILE A 30 -3.64 0.78 6.11
CA ILE A 30 -3.01 -0.42 6.68
C ILE A 30 -3.99 -1.19 7.56
N ARG A 31 -4.68 -0.52 8.49
CA ARG A 31 -5.56 -1.15 9.46
C ARG A 31 -6.72 -1.87 8.79
N THR A 32 -7.34 -1.25 7.79
CA THR A 32 -8.49 -1.81 7.06
C THR A 32 -8.14 -3.08 6.31
N PHE A 33 -6.92 -3.19 5.78
CA PHE A 33 -6.47 -4.33 4.95
C PHE A 33 -5.48 -5.26 5.67
N GLU A 34 -5.41 -5.18 7.01
CA GLU A 34 -4.49 -5.99 7.81
C GLU A 34 -4.69 -7.51 7.60
N THR A 35 -5.95 -7.94 7.50
CA THR A 35 -6.29 -9.34 7.24
C THR A 35 -5.77 -9.81 5.88
N ASP A 36 -5.98 -9.03 4.80
CA ASP A 36 -5.44 -9.35 3.47
C ASP A 36 -3.91 -9.48 3.49
N PHE A 37 -3.20 -8.61 4.22
CA PHE A 37 -1.74 -8.69 4.32
C PHE A 37 -1.29 -9.96 5.07
N LYS A 38 -1.98 -10.32 6.15
CA LYS A 38 -1.69 -11.54 6.92
C LYS A 38 -1.92 -12.80 6.09
N GLU A 39 -3.06 -12.90 5.41
CA GLU A 39 -3.41 -14.06 4.58
C GLU A 39 -2.43 -14.25 3.43
N ARG A 40 -2.00 -13.15 2.80
CA ARG A 40 -1.00 -13.16 1.72
C ARG A 40 0.44 -13.18 2.23
N LYS A 41 0.66 -13.23 3.54
CA LYS A 41 1.97 -13.30 4.20
C LYS A 41 2.89 -12.12 3.86
N TYR A 42 2.33 -10.94 3.62
CA TYR A 42 3.12 -9.72 3.43
C TYR A 42 3.61 -9.17 4.77
N LYS A 43 4.83 -8.62 4.77
CA LYS A 43 5.34 -7.88 5.93
C LYS A 43 4.75 -6.47 5.92
N PHE A 44 4.19 -6.04 7.04
CA PHE A 44 3.65 -4.69 7.18
C PHE A 44 3.94 -4.11 8.57
N SER A 45 3.75 -2.80 8.68
CA SER A 45 3.82 -2.00 9.91
C SER A 45 2.63 -1.06 9.94
N LYS A 46 2.47 -0.26 11.00
CA LYS A 46 1.36 0.70 11.15
C LYS A 46 1.21 1.72 10.00
N GLY A 47 2.21 1.89 9.12
CA GLY A 47 2.15 2.85 8.02
C GLY A 47 2.57 2.32 6.64
N ALA A 48 2.95 1.05 6.52
CA ALA A 48 3.45 0.51 5.25
C ALA A 48 3.26 -1.00 5.13
N VAL A 49 3.11 -1.47 3.90
CA VAL A 49 3.22 -2.89 3.53
C VAL A 49 4.38 -3.06 2.53
N GLN A 50 5.09 -4.19 2.62
CA GLN A 50 6.22 -4.53 1.77
C GLN A 50 5.81 -5.59 0.76
N PHE A 51 5.88 -5.26 -0.53
CA PHE A 51 5.69 -6.22 -1.61
C PHE A 51 7.05 -6.74 -2.09
N PRO A 52 7.30 -8.06 -2.11
CA PRO A 52 8.57 -8.62 -2.57
C PRO A 52 8.91 -8.19 -4.00
N ILE A 53 10.16 -7.81 -4.26
CA ILE A 53 10.57 -7.28 -5.57
C ILE A 53 10.69 -8.36 -6.67
N HIS A 54 10.74 -9.63 -6.28
CA HIS A 54 10.86 -10.78 -7.18
C HIS A 54 9.53 -11.50 -7.42
N GLU A 55 8.43 -10.95 -6.91
CA GLU A 55 7.09 -11.49 -7.08
C GLU A 55 6.22 -10.52 -7.87
N ASN A 56 5.17 -11.02 -8.50
CA ASN A 56 4.18 -10.16 -9.14
C ASN A 56 3.48 -9.30 -8.08
N LEU A 57 3.26 -8.04 -8.41
CA LEU A 57 2.49 -7.15 -7.54
C LEU A 57 1.05 -7.65 -7.39
N PRO A 58 0.47 -7.63 -6.17
CA PRO A 58 -0.91 -7.99 -5.94
C PRO A 58 -1.83 -6.84 -6.38
N LEU A 59 -1.96 -6.65 -7.70
CA LEU A 59 -2.68 -5.51 -8.28
C LEU A 59 -4.12 -5.43 -7.79
N ASP A 60 -4.77 -6.56 -7.56
CA ASP A 60 -6.13 -6.63 -7.01
C ASP A 60 -6.23 -5.99 -5.62
N LEU A 61 -5.28 -6.29 -4.71
CA LEU A 61 -5.22 -5.70 -3.38
C LEU A 61 -4.83 -4.22 -3.45
N ILE A 62 -3.86 -3.87 -4.29
CA ILE A 62 -3.43 -2.48 -4.49
C ILE A 62 -4.61 -1.61 -4.96
N ILE A 63 -5.40 -2.09 -5.93
CA ILE A 63 -6.59 -1.39 -6.41
C ILE A 63 -7.61 -1.19 -5.30
N LYS A 64 -7.92 -2.24 -4.53
CA LYS A 64 -8.85 -2.13 -3.37
C LYS A 64 -8.41 -1.06 -2.39
N ILE A 65 -7.12 -1.03 -2.04
CA ILE A 65 -6.56 -0.04 -1.11
C ILE A 65 -6.63 1.37 -1.70
N ILE A 66 -6.28 1.53 -2.99
CA ILE A 66 -6.34 2.84 -3.67
C ILE A 66 -7.78 3.37 -3.70
N LEU A 67 -8.76 2.52 -4.02
CA LEU A 67 -10.17 2.92 -4.05
C LEU A 67 -10.67 3.33 -2.67
N PHE A 68 -10.34 2.57 -1.62
CA PHE A 68 -10.62 2.94 -0.24
C PHE A 68 -10.01 4.31 0.11
N ARG A 69 -8.72 4.51 -0.22
CA ARG A 69 -8.01 5.77 0.04
C ARG A 69 -8.58 6.96 -0.73
N ALA A 70 -9.08 6.74 -1.94
CA ALA A 70 -9.70 7.78 -2.74
C ALA A 70 -11.05 8.23 -2.17
N GLN A 71 -11.79 7.36 -1.46
CA GLN A 71 -13.04 7.71 -0.78
C GLN A 71 -12.80 8.59 0.46
N GLU A 72 -11.62 8.49 1.08
CA GLU A 72 -11.23 9.29 2.25
C GLU A 72 -10.67 10.69 1.90
N ILE A 73 -10.55 11.04 0.61
CA ILE A 73 -9.93 12.29 0.12
C ILE A 73 -10.92 13.22 -0.58
#